data_AF-A0A7K2JA65-F1
#
_entry.id   AF-A0A7K2JA65-F1
#
_cell.length_a   1.000
_cell.length_b   1.000
_cell.length_c   1.000
_cell.angle_alpha   90.00
_cell.angle_beta   90.00
_cell.angle_gamma   90.00
#
_symmetry.space_group_name_H-M   'P 1'
#
loop_
_entity.id
_entity.type
_entity.pdbx_description
1 polymer ?
#
loop_
_entity_poly.entity_id
_entity_poly.type
_entity_poly.pdbx_seq_one_letter_code
_entity_poly.pdbx_strand_id
1 'polypeptide(L)' 'MAWTWRFEKSDGTETEPALQPEEFTTQGDAESWIGEYWKELLEGGAAQVTLFEDSTKIYGPMSLQADGA' A
#
# COMPACT_ATOMS: atom_id res chain seq x y z
N MET A 1 12.13 -11.59 -6.31
CA MET A 1 11.72 -11.31 -4.91
C MET A 1 11.77 -9.82 -4.69
N ALA A 2 10.87 -9.10 -5.34
CA ALA A 2 10.63 -7.69 -5.09
C ALA A 2 9.26 -7.55 -4.42
N TRP A 3 9.21 -6.81 -3.32
CA TRP A 3 7.96 -6.52 -2.62
C TRP A 3 7.37 -5.23 -3.15
N THR A 4 6.12 -5.27 -3.61
CA THR A 4 5.49 -4.15 -4.31
C THR A 4 4.10 -3.87 -3.78
N TRP A 5 3.75 -2.60 -3.65
CA TRP A 5 2.42 -2.16 -3.26
C TRP A 5 1.57 -1.80 -4.48
N ARG A 6 0.35 -2.35 -4.51
CA ARG A 6 -0.73 -1.86 -5.38
C ARG A 6 -1.68 -1.01 -4.55
N PHE A 7 -2.02 0.16 -5.07
CA PHE A 7 -2.89 1.13 -4.42
C PHE A 7 -4.23 1.18 -5.14
N GLU A 8 -5.31 1.23 -4.37
CA GLU A 8 -6.66 1.25 -4.91
C GLU A 8 -7.50 2.29 -4.18
N LYS A 9 -8.46 2.88 -4.90
CA LYS A 9 -9.45 3.80 -4.37
C LYS A 9 -10.54 3.06 -3.60
N SER A 10 -11.43 3.80 -2.94
CA SER A 10 -12.54 3.23 -2.16
C SER A 10 -13.52 2.40 -3.00
N ASP A 11 -13.56 2.62 -4.32
CA ASP A 11 -14.36 1.84 -5.27
C ASP A 11 -13.64 0.59 -5.81
N GLY A 12 -12.39 0.35 -5.38
CA GLY A 12 -11.57 -0.79 -5.81
C GLY A 12 -10.82 -0.60 -7.12
N THR A 13 -10.90 0.57 -7.76
CA THR A 13 -10.06 0.89 -8.92
C THR A 13 -8.61 1.13 -8.51
N GLU A 14 -7.68 0.59 -9.29
CA GLU A 14 -6.25 0.85 -9.12
C GLU A 14 -5.94 2.33 -9.38
N THR A 15 -5.07 2.90 -8.56
CA THR A 15 -4.63 4.29 -8.66
C THR A 15 -3.13 4.39 -8.44
N GLU A 16 -2.52 5.41 -9.03
CA GLU A 16 -1.16 5.78 -8.69
C GLU A 16 -1.14 6.36 -7.26
N PRO A 17 -0.14 6.01 -6.44
CA PRO A 17 0.02 6.58 -5.12
C PRO A 17 0.51 8.03 -5.21
N ALA A 18 0.18 8.87 -4.23
CA ALA A 18 0.78 10.19 -4.12
C ALA A 18 2.26 10.15 -3.72
N LEU A 19 2.70 9.06 -3.08
CA LEU A 19 4.09 8.79 -2.76
C LEU A 19 4.51 7.46 -3.38
N GLN A 20 5.55 7.51 -4.22
CA GLN A 20 6.05 6.32 -4.89
C GLN A 20 6.81 5.43 -3.90
N PRO A 21 6.44 4.14 -3.74
CA PRO A 21 7.20 3.22 -2.91
C PRO A 21 8.58 2.94 -3.51
N GLU A 22 9.54 2.69 -2.63
CA GLU A 22 10.88 2.23 -2.99
C GLU A 22 10.87 0.73 -3.34
N GLU A 23 11.96 0.22 -3.90
CA GLU A 23 12.14 -1.23 -4.06
C GLU A 23 12.45 -1.87 -2.70
N PHE A 24 11.53 -2.68 -2.19
CA PHE A 24 11.71 -3.37 -0.91
C PHE A 24 12.27 -4.77 -1.11
N THR A 25 13.24 -5.14 -0.26
CA THR A 25 13.86 -6.48 -0.27
C THR A 25 13.21 -7.46 0.72
N THR A 26 12.39 -6.97 1.65
CA THR A 26 11.64 -7.80 2.61
C THR A 26 10.20 -7.31 2.80
N GLN A 27 9.32 -8.20 3.26
CA GLN A 27 7.94 -7.86 3.63
C GLN A 27 7.91 -6.78 4.73
N GLY A 28 8.77 -6.92 5.75
CA GLY A 28 8.78 -6.04 6.91
C GLY A 28 9.17 -4.60 6.56
N ASP A 29 10.07 -4.40 5.59
CA ASP A 29 10.39 -3.07 5.06
C ASP A 29 9.17 -2.46 4.34
N ALA A 30 8.49 -3.25 3.49
CA ALA A 30 7.29 -2.81 2.79
C ALA A 30 6.15 -2.46 3.76
N GLU A 31 5.94 -3.27 4.79
CA GLU A 31 4.95 -3.05 5.86
C GLU A 31 5.30 -1.85 6.75
N SER A 32 6.59 -1.63 7.03
CA SER A 32 7.04 -0.46 7.79
C SER A 32 6.82 0.83 6.98
N TRP A 33 7.12 0.81 5.69
CA TRP A 33 6.90 1.95 4.79
C TRP A 33 5.42 2.33 4.72
N ILE A 34 4.51 1.37 4.53
CA ILE A 34 3.08 1.70 4.49
C ILE A 34 2.61 2.27 5.84
N GLY A 35 3.12 1.75 6.96
CA GLY A 35 2.81 2.28 8.29
C GLY A 35 3.31 3.71 8.53
N GLU A 36 4.37 4.13 7.84
CA GLU A 36 4.90 5.50 7.90
C GLU A 36 4.13 6.46 7.00
N TYR A 37 3.81 6.05 5.76
CA TYR A 37 3.29 6.94 4.71
C TYR A 37 1.80 6.79 4.41
N TRP A 38 1.04 5.94 5.14
CA TRP A 38 -0.38 5.69 4.85
C TRP A 38 -1.24 6.96 4.80
N LYS A 39 -0.94 7.98 5.61
CA LYS A 39 -1.69 9.24 5.63
C LYS A 39 -1.53 10.01 4.33
N GLU A 40 -0.29 10.17 3.87
CA GLU A 40 0.01 10.88 2.62
C GLU A 40 -0.59 10.15 1.41
N LEU A 41 -0.56 8.82 1.44
CA LEU A 41 -1.21 7.99 0.44
C LEU A 41 -2.73 8.16 0.43
N LEU A 42 -3.34 8.21 1.63
CA LEU A 42 -4.76 8.46 1.82
C LEU A 42 -5.18 9.85 1.34
N GLU A 43 -4.44 10.88 1.72
CA GLU A 43 -4.63 12.25 1.24
C GLU A 43 -4.43 12.35 -0.28
N GLY A 44 -3.57 11.50 -0.83
CA GLY A 44 -3.34 11.30 -2.26
C GLY A 44 -4.47 10.61 -3.03
N GLY A 45 -5.46 10.06 -2.32
CA GLY A 45 -6.62 9.39 -2.91
C GLY A 45 -6.54 7.86 -2.96
N ALA A 46 -5.48 7.23 -2.45
CA ALA A 46 -5.45 5.78 -2.24
C ALA A 46 -6.25 5.45 -0.97
N ALA A 47 -7.24 4.56 -1.06
CA ALA A 47 -8.05 4.17 0.09
C ALA A 47 -7.61 2.84 0.70
N GLN A 48 -7.02 1.96 -0.09
CA GLN A 48 -6.59 0.63 0.32
C GLN A 48 -5.33 0.20 -0.44
N VAL A 49 -4.61 -0.75 0.14
CA VAL A 49 -3.38 -1.30 -0.45
C VAL A 49 -3.34 -2.81 -0.40
N THR A 50 -2.66 -3.39 -1.38
CA THR A 50 -2.42 -4.83 -1.49
C THR A 50 -0.92 -5.05 -1.71
N LEU A 51 -0.31 -5.93 -0.91
CA LEU A 51 1.10 -6.28 -1.01
C LEU A 51 1.29 -7.47 -1.95
N PHE A 52 2.27 -7.36 -2.83
CA PHE A 52 2.69 -8.41 -3.75
C PHE A 52 4.16 -8.77 -3.54
N GLU A 53 4.48 -10.05 -3.69
CA GLU A 53 5.85 -10.54 -3.92
C GLU A 53 5.95 -10.98 -5.38
N ASP A 54 6.75 -10.25 -6.16
CA ASP A 54 6.83 -10.36 -7.62
C ASP A 54 5.45 -10.18 -8.30
N SER A 55 4.67 -11.25 -8.48
CA SER A 55 3.30 -11.20 -9.03
C SER A 55 2.27 -11.89 -8.14
N THR A 56 2.69 -12.38 -6.99
CA THR A 56 1.84 -13.11 -6.06
C THR A 56 1.30 -12.16 -5.01
N LYS A 57 -0.02 -12.07 -4.88
CA LYS A 57 -0.65 -11.32 -3.79
C LYS A 57 -0.36 -12.00 -2.46
N ILE A 58 0.33 -11.30 -1.56
CA ILE A 58 0.71 -11.82 -0.24
C ILE A 58 -0.24 -11.30 0.85
N TYR A 59 -0.68 -10.05 0.75
CA TYR A 59 -1.48 -9.41 1.80
C TYR A 59 -2.49 -8.40 1.22
N GLY A 60 -3.66 -8.26 1.85
CA GLY A 60 -4.67 -7.23 1.55
C GLY A 60 -5.93 -7.70 0.80
N PRO A 61 -6.82 -6.76 0.39
CA PRO A 61 -6.64 -5.32 0.56
C PRO A 61 -6.76 -4.91 2.03
N MET A 62 -5.87 -4.02 2.47
CA MET A 62 -5.91 -3.36 3.77
C MET A 62 -6.32 -1.91 3.58
N SER A 63 -7.27 -1.41 4.38
CA SER A 63 -7.67 -0.01 4.34
C SER A 63 -6.55 0.88 4.87
N LEU A 64 -6.28 1.98 4.17
CA LEU A 64 -5.41 3.07 4.65
C LEU A 64 -6.16 4.04 5.56
N GLN A 65 -7.47 3.87 5.75
CA GLN A 65 -8.20 4.67 6.73
C GLN A 65 -7.74 4.25 8.12
N ALA A 66 -7.30 5.21 8.94
CA ALA A 66 -7.16 4.93 10.36
C ALA A 66 -8.51 4.46 10.89
N ASP A 67 -8.53 3.23 11.43
CA ASP A 67 -9.59 2.80 12.32
C ASP A 67 -9.51 3.72 13.54
N GLY A 68 -10.34 4.76 13.53
CA GLY A 68 -10.32 5.81 14.53
C GLY A 68 -10.56 5.21 15.91
N ALA A 69 -9.57 5.32 16.78
CA ALA A 69 -9.76 5.32 18.23
C ALA A 69 -10.36 6.66 18.68
#